data_AF-A0A6S7KIE7-F1
#
_entry.id   AF-A0A6S7KIE7-F1
#
_cell.length_a   1.000
_cell.length_b   1.000
_cell.length_c   1.000
_cell.angle_alpha   90.00
_cell.angle_beta   90.00
_cell.angle_gamma   90.00
#
_symmetry.space_group_name_H-M   'P 1'
#
loop_
_entity.id
_entity.type
_entity.pdbx_description
1 polymer ?
#
loop_
_entity_poly.entity_id
_entity_poly.type
_entity_poly.pdbx_seq_one_letter_code
_entity_poly.pdbx_strand_id
1 'polypeptide(L)'
;LNRKFYAATMKEGTDILDHVTYMTSLAEQLQELKEEISDQKFATVVLRSLPESYDNFISSLNARTVEELKWDNIKGVLMKEYMKWKEKQGHGHDQDSSRNEAFFK
;
A
#
# COMPACT_ATOMS: atom_id res chain seq x y z
N LEU A 1 -13.17 16.21 8.46
CA LEU A 1 -12.04 15.24 8.41
C LEU A 1 -12.51 13.80 8.34
N ASN A 2 -13.46 13.38 9.20
CA ASN A 2 -14.03 12.02 9.18
C ASN A 2 -14.45 11.52 7.78
N ARG A 3 -15.23 12.31 7.04
CA ARG A 3 -15.62 11.95 5.65
C ARG A 3 -14.41 11.69 4.74
N LYS A 4 -13.34 12.48 4.86
CA LYS A 4 -12.12 12.32 4.04
C LYS A 4 -11.40 11.04 4.43
N PHE A 5 -11.24 10.78 5.73
CA PHE A 5 -10.60 9.58 6.25
C PHE A 5 -11.31 8.29 5.81
N TYR A 6 -12.64 8.25 5.92
CA TYR A 6 -13.41 7.05 5.56
C TYR A 6 -13.65 6.87 4.05
N ALA A 7 -13.46 7.91 3.24
CA ALA A 7 -13.64 7.86 1.80
C ALA A 7 -12.31 7.92 1.01
N ALA A 8 -11.18 7.96 1.70
CA ALA A 8 -9.87 7.96 1.05
C ALA A 8 -9.66 6.63 0.33
N THR A 9 -9.20 6.72 -0.91
CA THR A 9 -8.87 5.58 -1.77
C THR A 9 -7.57 5.85 -2.51
N MET A 10 -6.77 4.82 -2.68
CA MET A 10 -5.53 4.83 -3.45
C MET A 10 -5.84 4.44 -4.88
N LYS A 11 -5.25 5.15 -5.86
CA LYS A 11 -5.36 4.76 -7.27
C LYS A 11 -4.30 3.71 -7.61
N GLU A 12 -4.61 2.84 -8.55
CA GLU A 12 -3.64 1.91 -9.12
C GLU A 12 -2.38 2.65 -9.60
N GLY A 13 -1.21 2.08 -9.33
CA GLY A 13 0.09 2.66 -9.70
C GLY A 13 0.57 3.83 -8.82
N THR A 14 -0.20 4.25 -7.81
CA THR A 14 0.26 5.25 -6.82
C THR A 14 1.26 4.62 -5.84
N ASP A 15 2.23 5.38 -5.34
CA ASP A 15 3.11 4.90 -4.27
C ASP A 15 2.30 4.68 -2.99
N ILE A 16 2.35 3.46 -2.46
CA ILE A 16 1.67 3.10 -1.23
C ILE A 16 2.20 3.86 -0.02
N LEU A 17 3.48 4.27 -0.05
CA LEU A 17 4.09 5.05 1.02
C LEU A 17 3.44 6.43 1.12
N ASP A 18 3.19 7.06 -0.03
CA ASP A 18 2.51 8.36 -0.09
C ASP A 18 1.07 8.22 0.43
N HIS A 19 0.38 7.15 0.03
CA HIS A 19 -0.98 6.90 0.49
C HIS A 19 -1.06 6.62 1.99
N VAL A 20 -0.18 5.78 2.54
CA VAL A 20 -0.13 5.49 3.99
C VAL A 20 0.20 6.77 4.77
N THR A 21 1.15 7.59 4.28
CA THR A 21 1.47 8.89 4.89
C THR A 21 0.26 9.82 4.92
N TYR A 22 -0.47 9.90 3.80
CA TYR A 22 -1.71 10.68 3.73
C TYR A 22 -2.75 10.20 4.75
N MET A 23 -2.96 8.88 4.84
CA MET A 23 -3.91 8.29 5.80
C MET A 23 -3.52 8.56 7.25
N THR A 24 -2.23 8.45 7.59
CA THR A 24 -1.72 8.78 8.92
C THR A 24 -1.96 10.25 9.25
N SER A 25 -1.70 11.17 8.32
CA SER A 25 -1.95 12.60 8.54
C SER A 25 -3.43 12.92 8.81
N LEU A 26 -4.36 12.17 8.19
CA LEU A 26 -5.79 12.33 8.44
C LEU A 26 -6.19 11.81 9.83
N ALA A 27 -5.58 10.71 10.27
CA ALA A 27 -5.83 10.15 11.59
C ALA A 27 -5.28 11.05 12.70
N GLU A 28 -4.08 11.61 12.53
CA GLU A 28 -3.49 12.59 13.46
C GLU A 28 -4.37 13.83 13.59
N GLN A 29 -4.83 14.40 12.47
CA GLN A 29 -5.77 15.54 12.49
C GLN A 29 -7.12 15.21 13.15
N LEU A 30 -7.57 13.95 13.10
CA LEU A 30 -8.78 13.52 13.81
C LEU A 30 -8.52 13.38 15.32
N GLN A 31 -7.36 12.85 15.70
CA GLN A 31 -6.95 12.75 17.09
C GLN A 31 -6.82 14.12 17.76
N GLU A 32 -6.31 15.13 17.04
CA GLU A 32 -6.30 16.54 17.49
C GLU A 32 -7.71 17.08 17.80
N LEU A 33 -8.73 16.58 17.09
CA LEU A 33 -10.13 16.91 17.31
C LEU A 33 -10.80 16.05 18.40
N LYS A 34 -10.02 15.26 19.15
CA LYS A 34 -10.48 14.31 20.18
C LYS A 34 -11.34 13.17 19.63
N GLU A 35 -11.20 12.83 18.35
CA GLU A 35 -11.75 11.60 17.79
C GLU A 35 -10.81 10.44 18.11
N GLU A 36 -11.34 9.41 18.76
CA GLU A 36 -10.58 8.20 19.06
C GLU A 36 -10.58 7.27 17.85
N ILE A 37 -9.41 7.10 17.23
CA ILE A 37 -9.19 6.11 16.18
C ILE A 37 -8.33 5.00 16.76
N SER A 38 -8.93 3.83 16.96
CA SER A 38 -8.17 2.65 17.37
C SER A 38 -7.28 2.14 16.23
N ASP A 39 -6.16 1.50 16.57
CA ASP A 39 -5.25 0.89 15.58
C ASP A 39 -5.98 -0.07 14.64
N GLN A 40 -6.92 -0.85 15.19
CA GLN A 40 -7.74 -1.78 14.41
C GLN A 40 -8.64 -1.05 13.42
N LYS A 41 -9.24 0.07 13.84
CA LYS A 41 -10.06 0.91 12.96
C LYS A 41 -9.22 1.53 11.87
N PHE A 42 -8.05 2.08 12.22
CA PHE A 42 -7.11 2.66 11.27
C PHE A 42 -6.66 1.64 10.23
N ALA A 43 -6.21 0.47 10.67
CA ALA A 43 -5.84 -0.65 9.81
C ALA A 43 -6.96 -1.04 8.84
N THR A 44 -8.19 -1.19 9.35
CA THR A 44 -9.36 -1.55 8.53
C THR A 44 -9.67 -0.49 7.48
N VAL A 45 -9.49 0.79 7.80
CA VAL A 45 -9.70 1.88 6.83
C VAL A 45 -8.59 1.89 5.79
N VAL A 46 -7.32 1.74 6.18
CA VAL A 46 -6.20 1.67 5.24
C VAL A 46 -6.35 0.49 4.29
N LEU A 47 -6.63 -0.72 4.79
CA LEU A 47 -6.79 -1.90 3.93
C LEU A 47 -7.92 -1.73 2.90
N ARG A 48 -9.06 -1.15 3.29
CA ARG A 48 -10.19 -0.88 2.38
C ARG A 48 -9.93 0.26 1.40
N SER A 49 -8.93 1.09 1.65
CA SER A 49 -8.55 2.18 0.75
C SER A 49 -7.58 1.74 -0.34
N LEU A 50 -7.00 0.54 -0.24
CA LEU A 50 -6.13 -0.03 -1.27
C LEU A 50 -6.94 -0.42 -2.51
N PRO A 51 -6.33 -0.41 -3.71
CA PRO A 51 -7.02 -0.78 -4.93
C PRO A 51 -7.12 -2.30 -5.09
N GLU A 52 -7.92 -2.76 -6.05
CA GLU A 52 -8.28 -4.18 -6.27
C GLU A 52 -7.05 -5.08 -6.51
N SER A 53 -5.94 -4.55 -7.04
CA SER A 53 -4.68 -5.30 -7.18
C SER A 53 -4.15 -5.87 -5.84
N TYR A 54 -4.59 -5.35 -4.70
CA TYR A 54 -4.24 -5.82 -3.36
C TYR A 54 -5.27 -6.80 -2.76
N ASP A 55 -6.32 -7.19 -3.46
CA ASP A 55 -7.38 -8.08 -2.93
C ASP A 55 -6.84 -9.43 -2.45
N ASN A 56 -5.87 -10.00 -3.17
CA ASN A 56 -5.20 -11.24 -2.78
C ASN A 56 -4.43 -11.07 -1.46
N PHE A 57 -3.77 -9.93 -1.30
CA PHE A 57 -3.05 -9.59 -0.08
C PHE A 57 -4.02 -9.40 1.10
N ILE A 58 -5.10 -8.65 0.91
CA ILE A 58 -6.13 -8.42 1.94
C ILE A 58 -6.79 -9.74 2.35
N SER A 59 -7.12 -10.61 1.39
CA SER A 59 -7.68 -11.94 1.67
C SER A 59 -6.73 -12.79 2.51
N SER A 60 -5.43 -12.74 2.24
CA SER A 60 -4.41 -13.44 3.03
C SER A 60 -4.24 -12.88 4.45
N LEU A 61 -4.54 -11.60 4.67
CA LEU A 61 -4.53 -10.96 5.99
C LEU A 61 -5.79 -11.32 6.78
N ASN A 62 -6.96 -11.38 6.16
CA ASN A 62 -8.20 -11.74 6.85
C ASN A 62 -8.20 -13.18 7.40
N ALA A 63 -7.32 -14.04 6.90
CA ALA A 63 -7.11 -15.40 7.43
C ALA A 63 -6.24 -15.45 8.71
N ARG A 64 -5.69 -14.31 9.15
CA ARG A 64 -4.78 -14.19 10.31
C ARG A 64 -5.53 -13.84 11.60
N THR A 65 -4.87 -13.98 12.75
CA THR A 65 -5.50 -13.67 14.04
C THR A 65 -5.62 -12.17 14.28
N VAL A 66 -6.51 -11.76 15.20
CA VAL A 66 -6.77 -10.34 15.51
C VAL A 66 -5.51 -9.63 16.03
N GLU A 67 -4.64 -10.35 16.75
CA GLU A 67 -3.37 -9.83 17.25
C GLU A 67 -2.37 -9.52 16.12
N GLU A 68 -2.44 -10.28 15.03
CA GLU A 68 -1.65 -10.06 13.82
C GLU A 68 -2.19 -8.90 12.96
N LEU A 69 -3.42 -8.44 13.24
CA LEU A 69 -4.10 -7.33 12.57
C LEU A 69 -3.90 -5.97 13.27
N LYS A 70 -2.95 -5.86 14.20
CA LYS A 70 -2.50 -4.56 14.71
C LYS A 70 -1.85 -3.75 13.59
N TRP A 71 -1.99 -2.43 13.65
CA TRP A 71 -1.50 -1.53 12.61
C TRP A 71 -0.01 -1.72 12.32
N ASP A 72 0.85 -1.84 13.34
CA ASP A 72 2.29 -2.02 13.15
C ASP A 72 2.63 -3.32 12.38
N ASN A 73 1.92 -4.40 12.68
CA ASN A 73 2.08 -5.67 11.98
C ASN A 73 1.62 -5.54 10.52
N ILE A 74 0.43 -4.97 10.29
CA ILE A 74 -0.12 -4.74 8.95
C ILE A 74 0.83 -3.85 8.13
N LYS A 75 1.33 -2.75 8.70
CA LYS A 75 2.31 -1.88 8.06
C LYS A 75 3.54 -2.67 7.63
N GLY A 76 4.08 -3.53 8.50
CA GLY A 76 5.22 -4.39 8.17
C GLY A 76 4.97 -5.36 7.00
N VAL A 77 3.82 -6.05 6.98
CA VAL A 77 3.48 -6.96 5.88
C VAL A 77 3.16 -6.20 4.59
N LEU A 78 2.50 -5.05 4.70
CA LEU A 78 2.14 -4.18 3.58
C LEU A 78 3.39 -3.66 2.86
N MET A 79 4.41 -3.20 3.61
CA MET A 79 5.67 -2.76 3.02
C MET A 79 6.40 -3.90 2.33
N LYS A 80 6.39 -5.11 2.90
CA LYS A 80 6.99 -6.28 2.25
C LYS A 80 6.29 -6.62 0.93
N GLU A 81 4.97 -6.56 0.91
CA GLU A 81 4.19 -6.80 -0.31
C GLU A 81 4.52 -5.74 -1.37
N TYR A 82 4.49 -4.46 -1.01
CA TYR A 82 4.86 -3.37 -1.91
C TYR A 82 6.27 -3.52 -2.51
N MET A 83 7.27 -3.89 -1.70
CA MET A 83 8.63 -4.10 -2.21
C MET A 83 8.68 -5.23 -3.26
N LYS A 84 7.95 -6.33 -3.05
CA LYS A 84 7.84 -7.40 -4.06
C LYS A 84 7.20 -6.90 -5.36
N TRP A 85 6.16 -6.06 -5.28
CA TRP A 85 5.53 -5.46 -6.46
C TRP A 85 6.48 -4.52 -7.20
N LYS A 86 7.26 -3.72 -6.45
CA LYS A 86 8.26 -2.82 -7.02
C LYS A 86 9.39 -3.58 -7.73
N GLU A 87 9.87 -4.67 -7.13
CA GLU A 87 10.90 -5.55 -7.73
C GLU A 87 10.41 -6.24 -9.01
N LYS A 88 9.15 -6.66 -9.04
CA LYS A 88 8.51 -7.28 -10.23
C LYS A 88 8.32 -6.28 -11.37
N GLN A 89 7.99 -5.03 -11.08
CA GLN A 89 7.81 -3.98 -12.09
C GLN A 89 9.16 -3.42 -12.59
N GLY A 90 10.22 -3.48 -11.78
CA GLY A 90 11.57 -3.06 -12.17
C GLY A 90 12.31 -3.98 -13.16
N HIS A 91 11.80 -5.19 -13.41
CA HIS A 91 12.38 -6.16 -14.36
C HIS A 91 11.67 -6.20 -15.73
N GLY A 92 10.93 -5.13 -16.09
CA GLY A 92 10.11 -5.08 -17.32
C GLY A 92 10.63 -4.16 -18.43
N HIS A 93 11.78 -3.50 -18.28
CA HIS A 93 12.29 -2.55 -19.28
C HIS A 93 13.81 -2.65 -19.46
N ASP A 94 14.30 -3.83 -19.84
CA ASP A 94 15.66 -4.02 -20.39
C ASP A 94 15.67 -5.13 -21.47
N GLN A 95 14.68 -5.09 -22.37
CA GLN A 95 14.78 -5.79 -23.66
C GLN A 95 14.45 -4.79 -24.77
N ASP A 96 15.47 -4.09 -25.26
CA ASP A 96 15.75 -3.89 -26.70
C ASP A 96 16.83 -2.82 -26.91
N SER A 97 18.11 -3.20 -26.89
CA SER A 97 19.18 -2.50 -27.60
C SER A 97 20.48 -3.31 -27.54
N SER A 98 20.50 -4.43 -28.26
CA SER A 98 21.75 -4.97 -28.83
C SER A 98 21.41 -5.68 -30.13
N ARG A 99 20.73 -4.94 -31.01
CA ARG A 99 20.71 -5.22 -32.44
C ARG A 99 21.60 -4.17 -33.09
N ASN A 100 22.72 -4.64 -33.63
CA ASN A 100 23.71 -3.97 -34.50
C ASN A 100 25.08 -3.79 -33.86
N GLU A 101 25.96 -4.78 -34.06
CA GLU A 101 27.33 -4.55 -34.55
C GLU A 101 28.00 -5.90 -34.87
N ALA A 102 27.71 -6.43 -36.06
CA ALA A 102 28.54 -7.45 -36.71
C ALA A 102 28.43 -7.30 -38.22
N PHE A 103 28.62 -6.07 -38.72
CA PHE A 103 28.80 -5.78 -40.14
C PHE A 103 29.75 -4.59 -40.30
N PHE A 104 31.00 -4.73 -39.86
CA PHE A 104 32.08 -3.96 -40.44
C PHE A 104 33.34 -4.82 -40.56
N LYS A 105 33.61 -5.18 -41.82
CA LYS A 105 34.86 -5.65 -42.44
C LYS A 105 35.38 -7.04 -42.09
#